data_AF-A0A8X8Z1T6-F1
#
_entry.id   AF-A0A8X8Z1T6-F1
#
_cell.length_a   1.000
_cell.length_b   1.000
_cell.length_c   1.000
_cell.angle_alpha   90.00
_cell.angle_beta   90.00
_cell.angle_gamma   90.00
#
_symmetry.space_group_name_H-M   'P 1'
#
loop_
_entity.id
_entity.type
_entity.pdbx_description
1 polymer ?
#
loop_
_entity_poly.entity_id
_entity_poly.type
_entity_poly.pdbx_seq_one_letter_code
_entity_poly.pdbx_strand_id
1 'polypeptide(L)'
;MPSNTSSIYSYDKKSNTKVVVEIQEKKQQSLLTTIFYSLDDFVSNFLDSPLPPSIDPHHLLSGNFAPVEELPPTACVVVEGSLPASLNGAYIRNGPNPHFFPRGPYHPFDGDGMLHSITISGGRATFCSRYVKTYKFKTEAENGRAFFPSPFSSCHGGLATAASFLLAVARGAFGQFDPSANGFGTANTSLACFNGNLYALCESDLPYQIHLAEDGDIITLGRCDFGGGRGMTKRMTAHPHSDQDSGEVFAFKCNVFAPFLTFFKIDSEGKRGSDLTISSMKRMACVHDFGLTKRFIVFQDVQIEMDPAEMVRGRTPLVCHRDKVPRVGILPREAADDGGVVWIETPGLNLFHITVRKA
;
A
#
# COMPACT_ATOMS: atom_id res chain seq x y z
N MET A 1 -25.58 -3.99 16.35
CA MET A 1 -26.91 -4.46 15.93
C MET A 1 -26.73 -5.37 14.73
N PRO A 2 -27.40 -6.53 14.68
CA PRO A 2 -27.18 -7.47 13.58
C PRO A 2 -27.73 -6.89 12.28
N SER A 3 -26.93 -6.96 11.21
CA SER A 3 -27.34 -6.62 9.85
C SER A 3 -28.26 -7.72 9.32
N ASN A 4 -29.52 -7.40 9.05
CA ASN A 4 -30.43 -8.30 8.36
C ASN A 4 -30.08 -8.30 6.87
N THR A 5 -29.32 -9.28 6.41
CA THR A 5 -29.22 -9.61 4.98
C THR A 5 -30.42 -10.43 4.56
N SER A 6 -31.26 -9.89 3.68
CA SER A 6 -32.38 -10.59 3.06
C SER A 6 -31.95 -11.14 1.70
N SER A 7 -31.78 -12.45 1.56
CA SER A 7 -31.53 -13.07 0.25
C SER A 7 -32.85 -13.31 -0.49
N ILE A 8 -33.02 -12.75 -1.70
CA ILE A 8 -34.14 -13.08 -2.58
C ILE A 8 -33.61 -13.95 -3.73
N TYR A 9 -34.24 -15.10 -3.94
CA TYR A 9 -33.93 -15.98 -5.07
C TYR A 9 -34.72 -15.53 -6.30
N SER A 10 -34.05 -15.23 -7.40
CA SER A 10 -34.69 -15.05 -8.70
C SER A 10 -34.32 -16.23 -9.63
N TYR A 11 -35.31 -16.72 -10.37
CA TYR A 11 -35.18 -17.89 -11.23
C TYR A 11 -35.08 -17.46 -12.69
N ASP A 12 -33.90 -17.60 -13.28
CA ASP A 12 -33.71 -17.34 -14.71
C ASP A 12 -34.17 -18.54 -15.54
N LYS A 13 -35.29 -18.37 -16.25
CA LYS A 13 -35.91 -19.41 -17.09
C LYS A 13 -35.07 -19.83 -18.30
N LYS A 14 -34.01 -19.09 -18.68
CA LYS A 14 -33.18 -19.42 -19.85
C LYS A 14 -31.95 -20.27 -19.51
N SER A 15 -31.38 -20.14 -18.31
CA SER A 15 -30.12 -20.79 -17.93
C SER A 15 -30.27 -21.94 -16.91
N ASN A 16 -31.49 -22.18 -16.41
CA ASN A 16 -31.81 -23.21 -15.41
C ASN A 16 -30.90 -23.18 -14.16
N THR A 17 -30.41 -21.98 -13.79
CA THR A 17 -29.47 -21.77 -12.68
C THR A 17 -30.09 -20.80 -11.66
N LYS A 18 -29.96 -21.09 -10.37
CA LYS A 18 -30.34 -20.16 -9.29
C LYS A 18 -29.32 -19.02 -9.26
N VAL A 19 -29.74 -17.80 -9.59
CA VAL A 19 -28.91 -16.61 -9.43
C VAL A 19 -29.22 -16.00 -8.07
N VAL A 20 -28.20 -15.93 -7.21
CA VAL A 20 -28.27 -15.17 -5.95
C VAL A 20 -28.07 -13.71 -6.32
N VAL A 21 -29.11 -12.89 -6.18
CA VAL A 21 -29.02 -11.44 -6.28
C VAL A 21 -28.91 -10.92 -4.86
N GLU A 22 -27.70 -10.59 -4.42
CA GLU A 22 -27.50 -9.83 -3.19
C GLU A 22 -27.92 -8.38 -3.44
N ILE A 23 -29.10 -8.01 -2.95
CA ILE A 23 -29.49 -6.61 -2.87
C ILE A 23 -28.83 -6.06 -1.60
N GLN A 24 -27.72 -5.33 -1.76
CA GLN A 24 -27.23 -4.48 -0.68
C GLN A 24 -28.27 -3.37 -0.45
N GLU A 25 -28.99 -3.44 0.67
CA GLU A 25 -29.79 -2.31 1.15
C GLU A 25 -28.87 -1.10 1.34
N LYS A 26 -29.13 0.00 0.62
CA LYS A 26 -28.43 1.26 0.82
C LYS A 26 -28.67 1.74 2.26
N LYS A 27 -27.66 1.58 3.11
CA LYS A 27 -27.68 2.08 4.49
C LYS A 27 -27.98 3.57 4.47
N GLN A 28 -29.04 3.98 5.16
CA GLN A 28 -29.43 5.39 5.25
C GLN A 28 -28.29 6.18 5.89
N GLN A 29 -27.70 7.10 5.14
CA GLN A 29 -26.53 7.86 5.57
C GLN A 29 -26.91 8.81 6.71
N SER A 30 -26.04 8.90 7.73
CA SER A 30 -26.27 9.82 8.84
C SER A 30 -26.22 11.28 8.37
N LEU A 31 -26.97 12.17 9.02
CA LEU A 31 -26.93 13.62 8.72
C LEU A 31 -25.50 14.18 8.76
N LEU A 32 -24.70 13.71 9.73
CA LEU A 32 -23.31 14.11 9.88
C LEU A 32 -22.46 13.67 8.68
N THR A 33 -22.69 12.46 8.16
CA THR A 33 -22.05 11.97 6.94
C THR A 33 -22.38 12.84 5.74
N THR A 34 -23.65 13.23 5.59
CA THR A 34 -24.09 14.13 4.52
C THR A 34 -23.44 15.52 4.61
N ILE A 35 -23.29 16.06 5.83
CA ILE A 35 -22.60 17.33 6.05
C ILE A 35 -21.13 17.22 5.61
N PHE A 36 -20.42 16.17 6.04
CA PHE A 36 -19.03 15.97 5.65
C PHE A 36 -18.86 15.80 4.13
N TYR A 37 -19.77 15.10 3.47
CA TYR A 37 -19.78 14.99 2.01
C TYR A 37 -20.00 16.33 1.31
N SER A 38 -20.91 17.14 1.83
CA SER A 38 -21.16 18.48 1.28
C SER A 38 -19.91 19.36 1.42
N LEU A 39 -19.16 19.20 2.51
CA LEU A 39 -17.90 19.93 2.73
C LEU A 39 -16.78 19.42 1.81
N ASP A 40 -16.60 18.11 1.62
CA ASP A 40 -15.64 17.59 0.63
C ASP A 40 -15.91 18.13 -0.77
N ASP A 41 -17.19 18.14 -1.16
CA ASP A 41 -17.64 18.62 -2.46
C ASP A 41 -17.39 20.12 -2.61
N PHE A 42 -17.57 20.89 -1.53
CA PHE A 42 -17.22 22.30 -1.51
C PHE A 42 -15.71 22.51 -1.70
N VAL A 43 -14.87 21.75 -0.98
CA VAL A 43 -13.41 21.84 -1.12
C VAL A 43 -12.98 21.51 -2.55
N SER A 44 -13.43 20.37 -3.08
CA SER A 44 -13.00 19.88 -4.40
C SER A 44 -13.48 20.77 -5.55
N ASN A 45 -14.70 21.34 -5.46
CA ASN A 45 -15.29 22.10 -6.56
C ASN A 45 -14.93 23.59 -6.52
N PHE A 46 -14.61 24.16 -5.35
CA PHE A 46 -14.48 25.62 -5.19
C PHE A 46 -13.14 26.07 -4.60
N LEU A 47 -12.43 25.23 -3.84
CA LEU A 47 -11.15 25.61 -3.23
C LEU A 47 -9.94 25.07 -4.00
N ASP A 48 -10.09 23.95 -4.71
CA ASP A 48 -9.02 23.41 -5.54
C ASP A 48 -8.72 24.33 -6.72
N SER A 49 -7.43 24.64 -6.90
CA SER A 49 -6.94 25.36 -8.07
C SER A 49 -6.83 24.41 -9.27
N PRO A 50 -6.79 24.93 -10.51
CA PRO A 50 -6.52 24.09 -11.69
C PRO A 50 -5.26 23.24 -11.47
N LEU A 51 -5.40 21.93 -11.63
CA LEU A 51 -4.34 20.99 -11.34
C LEU A 51 -3.32 20.97 -12.50
N PRO A 52 -2.01 21.00 -12.23
CA PRO A 52 -1.02 20.74 -13.27
C PRO A 52 -1.09 19.25 -13.70
N PRO A 53 -0.73 18.93 -14.95
CA PRO A 53 -0.87 17.56 -15.49
C PRO A 53 -0.17 16.46 -14.68
N SER A 54 0.87 16.81 -13.92
CA SER A 54 1.62 15.87 -13.08
C SER A 54 0.84 15.32 -11.89
N ILE A 55 -0.30 15.93 -11.55
CA ILE A 55 -1.18 15.53 -10.44
C ILE A 55 -2.66 15.54 -10.81
N ASP A 56 -2.99 15.78 -12.08
CA ASP A 56 -4.37 15.75 -12.56
C ASP A 56 -4.76 14.28 -12.86
N PRO A 57 -5.77 13.72 -12.16
CA PRO A 57 -6.20 12.35 -12.40
C PRO A 57 -6.67 12.11 -13.84
N HIS A 58 -7.22 13.10 -14.54
CA HIS A 58 -7.63 12.94 -15.93
C HIS A 58 -6.45 12.73 -16.89
N HIS A 59 -5.28 13.28 -16.55
CA HIS A 59 -4.05 13.04 -17.28
C HIS A 59 -3.38 11.74 -16.83
N LEU A 60 -3.25 11.53 -15.52
CA LEU A 60 -2.52 10.40 -14.94
C LEU A 60 -3.23 9.05 -15.12
N LEU A 61 -4.56 9.03 -15.15
CA LEU A 61 -5.38 7.81 -15.31
C LEU A 61 -5.91 7.67 -16.74
N SER A 62 -5.14 8.14 -17.73
CA SER A 62 -5.47 8.02 -19.15
C SER A 62 -4.74 6.83 -19.81
N GLY A 63 -5.32 6.32 -20.90
CA GLY A 63 -4.74 5.23 -21.67
C GLY A 63 -4.50 3.97 -20.82
N ASN A 64 -3.29 3.43 -20.87
CA ASN A 64 -2.93 2.19 -20.14
C ASN A 64 -2.84 2.36 -18.61
N PHE A 65 -2.96 3.59 -18.09
CA PHE A 65 -2.99 3.88 -16.65
C PHE A 65 -4.41 4.05 -16.12
N ALA A 66 -5.43 3.96 -16.98
CA ALA A 66 -6.82 3.97 -16.54
C ALA A 66 -7.10 2.77 -15.62
N PRO A 67 -7.89 2.96 -14.55
CA PRO A 67 -8.25 1.87 -13.65
C PRO A 67 -9.07 0.81 -14.39
N VAL A 68 -8.88 -0.46 -13.98
CA VAL A 68 -9.65 -1.60 -14.48
C VAL A 68 -10.54 -2.20 -13.39
N GLU A 69 -11.56 -2.93 -13.81
CA GLU A 69 -12.44 -3.70 -12.92
C GLU A 69 -11.83 -5.06 -12.56
N GLU A 70 -12.33 -5.68 -11.49
CA GLU A 70 -11.94 -7.04 -11.10
C GLU A 70 -12.41 -8.05 -12.16
N LEU A 71 -11.55 -9.01 -12.48
CA LEU A 71 -11.90 -10.16 -13.31
C LEU A 71 -11.81 -11.44 -12.46
N PRO A 72 -12.89 -12.23 -12.35
CA PRO A 72 -12.80 -13.53 -11.70
C PRO A 72 -11.86 -14.47 -12.45
N PRO A 73 -11.48 -15.61 -11.84
CA PRO A 73 -10.66 -16.62 -12.50
C PRO A 73 -11.20 -16.96 -13.90
N THR A 74 -10.42 -16.59 -14.91
CA THR A 74 -10.80 -16.67 -16.31
C THR A 74 -9.74 -17.46 -17.07
N ALA A 75 -10.15 -18.54 -17.72
CA ALA A 75 -9.25 -19.36 -18.52
C ALA A 75 -8.66 -18.55 -19.67
N CYS A 76 -7.33 -18.60 -19.82
CA CYS A 76 -6.61 -17.92 -20.90
C CYS A 76 -6.51 -18.82 -22.12
N VAL A 77 -6.71 -18.24 -23.30
CA VAL A 77 -6.46 -18.91 -24.58
C VAL A 77 -5.03 -18.61 -25.02
N VAL A 78 -4.24 -19.66 -25.30
CA VAL A 78 -2.91 -19.51 -25.89
C VAL A 78 -3.08 -19.20 -27.38
N VAL A 79 -2.72 -17.98 -27.78
CA VAL A 79 -2.87 -17.50 -29.16
C VAL A 79 -1.71 -17.96 -30.05
N GLU A 80 -0.49 -18.02 -29.50
CA GLU A 80 0.72 -18.39 -30.22
C GLU A 80 1.62 -19.28 -29.35
N GLY A 81 2.24 -20.29 -29.98
CA GLY A 81 3.13 -21.24 -29.31
C GLY A 81 2.41 -22.20 -28.37
N SER A 82 3.10 -22.63 -27.32
CA SER A 82 2.56 -23.54 -26.30
C SER A 82 3.15 -23.23 -24.93
N LEU A 83 2.33 -23.28 -23.88
CA LEU A 83 2.81 -23.20 -22.51
C LEU A 83 3.51 -24.50 -22.12
N PRO A 84 4.78 -24.48 -21.67
CA PRO A 84 5.46 -25.68 -21.24
C PRO A 84 4.72 -26.36 -20.09
N ALA A 85 4.43 -27.66 -20.24
CA ALA A 85 3.69 -28.43 -19.23
C ALA A 85 4.41 -28.50 -17.87
N SER A 86 5.74 -28.25 -17.85
CA SER A 86 6.55 -28.20 -16.65
C SER A 86 6.40 -26.91 -15.83
N LEU A 87 5.80 -25.85 -16.38
CA LEU A 87 5.50 -24.64 -15.61
C LEU A 87 4.32 -24.92 -14.68
N ASN A 88 4.56 -24.75 -13.38
CA ASN A 88 3.56 -24.91 -12.34
C ASN A 88 3.75 -23.83 -11.28
N GLY A 89 2.82 -22.87 -11.20
CA GLY A 89 2.88 -21.76 -10.26
C GLY A 89 2.07 -20.57 -10.73
N ALA A 90 2.27 -19.42 -10.10
CA ALA A 90 1.60 -18.18 -10.47
C ALA A 90 2.59 -17.02 -10.60
N TYR A 91 2.38 -16.20 -11.63
CA TYR A 91 2.96 -14.86 -11.69
C TYR A 91 1.91 -13.89 -11.15
N ILE A 92 2.26 -13.12 -10.13
CA ILE A 92 1.37 -12.14 -9.51
C ILE A 92 2.05 -10.78 -9.53
N ARG A 93 1.33 -9.78 -10.04
CA ARG A 93 1.80 -8.39 -10.10
C ARG A 93 0.87 -7.51 -9.27
N ASN A 94 1.46 -6.67 -8.42
CA ASN A 94 0.75 -5.62 -7.68
C ASN A 94 0.85 -4.28 -8.44
N GLY A 95 -0.05 -3.36 -8.14
CA GLY A 95 0.00 -2.00 -8.63
C GLY A 95 -1.18 -1.16 -8.14
N PRO A 96 -1.07 0.17 -8.27
CA PRO A 96 -2.16 1.07 -7.95
C PRO A 96 -3.26 1.03 -9.01
N ASN A 97 -4.50 0.96 -8.54
CA ASN A 97 -5.71 1.02 -9.34
C ASN A 97 -6.76 1.73 -8.47
N PRO A 98 -7.02 3.03 -8.61
CA PRO A 98 -7.99 3.72 -7.74
C PRO A 98 -9.40 3.16 -7.98
N HIS A 99 -10.05 2.67 -6.92
CA HIS A 99 -11.40 2.09 -7.04
C HIS A 99 -12.46 3.15 -7.36
N PHE A 100 -12.32 4.34 -6.77
CA PHE A 100 -13.10 5.51 -7.13
C PHE A 100 -12.21 6.54 -7.80
N PHE A 101 -12.73 7.16 -8.87
CA PHE A 101 -12.00 8.22 -9.56
C PHE A 101 -11.69 9.38 -8.60
N PRO A 102 -10.42 9.81 -8.46
CA PRO A 102 -10.04 10.90 -7.57
C PRO A 102 -10.72 12.22 -7.96
N ARG A 103 -11.26 12.95 -6.99
CA ARG A 103 -11.95 14.23 -7.21
C ARG A 103 -11.05 15.45 -7.15
N GLY A 104 -9.86 15.30 -6.56
CA GLY A 104 -8.84 16.34 -6.45
C GLY A 104 -7.51 15.85 -7.02
N PRO A 105 -6.38 16.41 -6.57
CA PRO A 105 -5.07 15.95 -7.00
C PRO A 105 -4.89 14.44 -6.78
N TYR A 106 -4.16 13.80 -7.70
CA TYR A 106 -3.84 12.38 -7.65
C TYR A 106 -2.37 12.13 -7.96
N HIS A 107 -1.83 11.07 -7.36
CA HIS A 107 -0.47 10.59 -7.51
C HIS A 107 -0.62 9.07 -7.61
N PRO A 108 0.06 8.40 -8.56
CA PRO A 108 -0.11 6.97 -8.78
C PRO A 108 0.05 6.12 -7.50
N PHE A 109 0.92 6.53 -6.58
CA PHE A 109 1.13 5.80 -5.31
C PHE A 109 -0.07 5.81 -4.35
N ASP A 110 -1.06 6.68 -4.57
CA ASP A 110 -2.27 6.77 -3.73
C ASP A 110 -3.41 5.84 -4.19
N GLY A 111 -3.28 5.16 -5.34
CA GLY A 111 -4.31 4.23 -5.83
C GLY A 111 -4.42 2.96 -4.99
N ASP A 112 -5.61 2.35 -4.93
CA ASP A 112 -5.82 1.09 -4.20
C ASP A 112 -5.00 -0.05 -4.82
N GLY A 113 -4.50 -0.97 -3.99
CA GLY A 113 -3.72 -2.11 -4.48
C GLY A 113 -4.59 -3.10 -5.22
N MET A 114 -4.22 -3.43 -6.46
CA MET A 114 -4.88 -4.45 -7.26
C MET A 114 -3.88 -5.49 -7.76
N LEU A 115 -4.14 -6.74 -7.40
CA LEU A 115 -3.32 -7.88 -7.78
C LEU A 115 -3.83 -8.45 -9.10
N HIS A 116 -2.91 -8.70 -10.02
CA HIS A 116 -3.15 -9.40 -11.28
C HIS A 116 -2.36 -10.70 -11.24
N SER A 117 -3.02 -11.85 -11.33
CA SER A 117 -2.37 -13.16 -11.35
C SER A 117 -2.55 -13.85 -12.70
N ILE A 118 -1.53 -14.61 -13.10
CA ILE A 118 -1.61 -15.65 -14.11
C ILE A 118 -1.11 -16.94 -13.46
N THR A 119 -2.02 -17.86 -13.17
CA THR A 119 -1.71 -19.20 -12.68
C THR A 119 -1.51 -20.13 -13.86
N ILE A 120 -0.38 -20.83 -13.93
CA ILE A 120 -0.02 -21.76 -15.00
C ILE A 120 0.13 -23.15 -14.40
N SER A 121 -0.53 -24.14 -14.99
CA SER A 121 -0.37 -25.55 -14.61
C SER A 121 -0.78 -26.47 -15.75
N GLY A 122 0.07 -27.46 -16.07
CA GLY A 122 -0.21 -28.48 -17.07
C GLY A 122 -0.49 -27.92 -18.47
N GLY A 123 0.22 -26.86 -18.88
CA GLY A 123 0.04 -26.21 -20.17
C GLY A 123 -1.21 -25.33 -20.29
N ARG A 124 -1.93 -25.07 -19.19
CA ARG A 124 -3.08 -24.17 -19.11
C ARG A 124 -2.74 -22.94 -18.28
N ALA A 125 -3.42 -21.84 -18.54
CA ALA A 125 -3.31 -20.61 -17.76
C ALA A 125 -4.69 -20.07 -17.37
N THR A 126 -4.76 -19.50 -16.17
CA THR A 126 -5.94 -18.79 -15.64
C THR A 126 -5.50 -17.41 -15.18
N PHE A 127 -6.19 -16.36 -15.65
CA PHE A 127 -5.97 -14.99 -15.22
C PHE A 127 -7.02 -14.59 -14.19
N CYS A 128 -6.62 -13.83 -13.17
CA CYS A 128 -7.53 -13.23 -12.19
C CYS A 128 -7.03 -11.84 -11.82
N SER A 129 -7.94 -10.92 -11.51
CA SER A 129 -7.60 -9.64 -10.91
C SER A 129 -8.53 -9.28 -9.76
N ARG A 130 -7.94 -8.90 -8.62
CA ARG A 130 -8.66 -8.55 -7.38
C ARG A 130 -8.00 -7.37 -6.68
N TYR A 131 -8.83 -6.49 -6.14
CA TYR A 131 -8.37 -5.51 -5.16
C TYR A 131 -7.93 -6.21 -3.88
N VAL A 132 -6.84 -5.71 -3.29
CA VAL A 132 -6.52 -6.01 -1.91
C VAL A 132 -7.59 -5.34 -1.04
N LYS A 133 -8.31 -6.11 -0.23
CA LYS A 133 -9.43 -5.61 0.59
C LYS A 133 -8.91 -4.90 1.85
N THR A 134 -8.19 -3.80 1.64
CA THR A 134 -7.64 -2.94 2.69
C THR A 134 -8.75 -2.28 3.51
N TYR A 135 -8.39 -1.69 4.66
CA TYR A 135 -9.34 -0.91 5.43
C TYR A 135 -9.86 0.29 4.62
N LYS A 136 -8.94 1.02 3.98
CA LYS A 136 -9.27 2.11 3.04
C LYS A 136 -10.27 1.66 1.98
N PHE A 137 -9.95 0.59 1.25
CA PHE A 137 -10.80 0.07 0.17
C PHE A 137 -12.22 -0.25 0.66
N LYS A 138 -12.34 -1.00 1.76
CA LYS A 138 -13.64 -1.40 2.31
C LYS A 138 -14.46 -0.21 2.77
N THR A 139 -13.84 0.72 3.50
CA THR A 139 -14.52 1.93 3.98
C THR A 139 -14.97 2.81 2.82
N GLU A 140 -14.16 3.00 1.78
CA GLU A 140 -14.55 3.76 0.58
C GLU A 140 -15.68 3.06 -0.18
N ALA A 141 -15.61 1.74 -0.35
CA ALA A 141 -16.66 0.96 -1.00
C ALA A 141 -18.01 1.06 -0.26
N GLU A 142 -18.01 0.97 1.07
CA GLU A 142 -19.20 1.15 1.91
C GLU A 142 -19.81 2.55 1.79
N ASN A 143 -18.98 3.56 1.54
CA ASN A 143 -19.40 4.96 1.41
C ASN A 143 -19.69 5.37 -0.04
N GLY A 144 -19.31 4.55 -1.03
CA GLY A 144 -19.54 4.78 -2.46
C GLY A 144 -18.72 5.93 -3.06
N ARG A 145 -17.61 6.33 -2.42
CA ARG A 145 -16.74 7.42 -2.87
C ARG A 145 -15.36 7.34 -2.24
N ALA A 146 -14.38 8.01 -2.86
CA ALA A 146 -13.11 8.31 -2.21
C ALA A 146 -13.35 9.06 -0.88
N PHE A 147 -12.67 8.61 0.17
CA PHE A 147 -12.98 8.97 1.57
C PHE A 147 -11.72 9.30 2.37
N PHE A 148 -10.59 8.63 2.08
CA PHE A 148 -9.32 8.88 2.76
C PHE A 148 -8.55 10.01 2.07
N PRO A 149 -7.83 10.86 2.84
CA PRO A 149 -6.91 11.81 2.25
C PRO A 149 -5.75 11.07 1.58
N SER A 150 -5.28 11.60 0.45
CA SER A 150 -4.19 11.05 -0.35
C SER A 150 -2.84 11.62 0.12
N PRO A 151 -1.97 10.86 0.81
CA PRO A 151 -0.78 11.41 1.47
C PRO A 151 0.20 12.11 0.51
N PHE A 152 0.34 11.64 -0.73
CA PHE A 152 1.23 12.28 -1.71
C PHE A 152 0.53 13.38 -2.51
N SER A 153 -0.74 13.17 -2.84
CA SER A 153 -1.49 14.07 -3.72
C SER A 153 -2.10 15.27 -3.01
N SER A 154 -2.58 15.10 -1.77
CA SER A 154 -3.39 16.11 -1.09
C SER A 154 -2.63 17.39 -0.71
N CYS A 155 -1.35 17.52 -1.04
CA CYS A 155 -0.50 18.64 -0.67
C CYS A 155 -0.25 19.64 -1.82
N HIS A 156 -1.31 19.99 -2.56
CA HIS A 156 -1.26 20.95 -3.67
C HIS A 156 -2.37 21.99 -3.49
N GLY A 157 -2.01 23.17 -2.97
CA GLY A 157 -2.94 24.28 -2.70
C GLY A 157 -3.27 24.43 -1.21
N GLY A 158 -2.70 25.47 -0.57
CA GLY A 158 -2.66 25.58 0.89
C GLY A 158 -4.03 25.53 1.60
N LEU A 159 -5.05 26.20 1.07
CA LEU A 159 -6.37 26.24 1.72
C LEU A 159 -7.15 24.93 1.55
N ALA A 160 -7.15 24.35 0.34
CA ALA A 160 -7.85 23.10 0.08
C ALA A 160 -7.20 21.91 0.81
N THR A 161 -5.85 21.83 0.80
CA THR A 161 -5.09 20.86 1.59
C THR A 161 -5.43 20.95 3.08
N ALA A 162 -5.43 22.15 3.66
CA ALA A 162 -5.74 22.35 5.07
C ALA A 162 -7.19 21.95 5.38
N ALA A 163 -8.15 22.32 4.53
CA ALA A 163 -9.55 21.94 4.68
C ALA A 163 -9.75 20.42 4.62
N SER A 164 -9.18 19.73 3.63
CA SER A 164 -9.26 18.27 3.50
C SER A 164 -8.64 17.54 4.70
N PHE A 165 -7.51 18.03 5.22
CA PHE A 165 -6.90 17.44 6.41
C PHE A 165 -7.76 17.64 7.66
N LEU A 166 -8.28 18.86 7.87
CA LEU A 166 -9.20 19.14 8.99
C LEU A 166 -10.48 18.29 8.92
N LEU A 167 -11.02 18.10 7.71
CA LEU A 167 -12.15 17.21 7.49
C LEU A 167 -11.80 15.77 7.84
N ALA A 168 -10.65 15.25 7.40
CA ALA A 168 -10.20 13.91 7.74
C ALA A 168 -10.03 13.72 9.26
N VAL A 169 -9.44 14.69 9.96
CA VAL A 169 -9.31 14.69 11.43
C VAL A 169 -10.68 14.69 12.09
N ALA A 170 -11.59 15.57 11.66
CA ALA A 170 -12.94 15.66 12.21
C ALA A 170 -13.70 14.33 12.03
N ARG A 171 -13.69 13.76 10.83
CA ARG A 171 -14.30 12.45 10.53
C ARG A 171 -13.76 11.34 11.44
N GLY A 172 -12.45 11.32 11.68
CA GLY A 172 -11.82 10.39 12.63
C GLY A 172 -12.31 10.61 14.07
N ALA A 173 -12.36 11.87 14.52
CA ALA A 173 -12.87 12.23 15.86
C ALA A 173 -14.35 11.87 16.06
N PHE A 174 -15.16 11.93 15.01
CA PHE A 174 -16.55 11.49 15.01
C PHE A 174 -16.73 9.99 14.72
N GLY A 175 -15.63 9.21 14.66
CA GLY A 175 -15.67 7.76 14.54
C GLY A 175 -16.14 7.24 13.18
N GLN A 176 -16.06 8.05 12.11
CA GLN A 176 -16.39 7.55 10.76
C GLN A 176 -15.30 6.61 10.21
N PHE A 177 -14.07 6.74 10.70
CA PHE A 177 -12.99 5.80 10.46
C PHE A 177 -11.92 5.88 11.57
N ASP A 178 -11.14 4.83 11.74
CA ASP A 178 -10.03 4.76 12.70
C ASP A 178 -8.76 4.25 12.02
N PRO A 179 -7.92 5.15 11.49
CA PRO A 179 -6.68 4.77 10.82
C PRO A 179 -5.61 4.32 11.82
N SER A 180 -5.75 4.66 13.11
CA SER A 180 -4.77 4.29 14.15
C SER A 180 -4.83 2.81 14.49
N ALA A 181 -6.04 2.25 14.54
CA ALA A 181 -6.24 0.83 14.76
C ALA A 181 -6.14 0.02 13.46
N ASN A 182 -6.74 0.52 12.38
CA ASN A 182 -6.97 -0.29 11.18
C ASN A 182 -6.00 -0.02 10.02
N GLY A 183 -5.16 1.01 10.13
CA GLY A 183 -4.29 1.44 9.05
C GLY A 183 -5.01 2.31 8.03
N PHE A 184 -4.28 2.76 7.00
CA PHE A 184 -4.82 3.56 5.90
C PHE A 184 -4.09 3.29 4.57
N GLY A 185 -3.24 2.27 4.53
CA GLY A 185 -2.46 1.94 3.34
C GLY A 185 -3.30 1.29 2.26
N THR A 186 -2.75 1.37 1.05
CA THR A 186 -3.36 0.86 -0.18
C THR A 186 -2.91 -0.56 -0.52
N ALA A 187 -1.80 -1.03 0.07
CA ALA A 187 -1.17 -2.32 -0.23
C ALA A 187 -0.85 -2.51 -1.72
N ASN A 188 -0.40 -1.44 -2.40
CA ASN A 188 -0.26 -1.37 -3.85
C ASN A 188 1.20 -1.48 -4.36
N THR A 189 2.18 -1.62 -3.46
CA THR A 189 3.58 -1.31 -3.79
C THR A 189 4.36 -2.54 -4.22
N SER A 190 4.22 -3.66 -3.50
CA SER A 190 4.96 -4.89 -3.78
C SER A 190 4.23 -6.14 -3.26
N LEU A 191 4.85 -7.30 -3.53
CA LEU A 191 4.48 -8.59 -2.98
C LEU A 191 5.71 -9.26 -2.38
N ALA A 192 5.53 -9.94 -1.25
CA ALA A 192 6.58 -10.73 -0.61
C ALA A 192 6.03 -12.08 -0.17
N CYS A 193 6.82 -13.13 -0.40
CA CYS A 193 6.55 -14.48 0.11
C CYS A 193 7.52 -14.81 1.23
N PHE A 194 7.00 -15.03 2.42
CA PHE A 194 7.80 -15.50 3.56
C PHE A 194 6.92 -16.27 4.53
N ASN A 195 7.54 -17.18 5.29
CA ASN A 195 6.87 -18.01 6.29
C ASN A 195 5.65 -18.77 5.71
N GLY A 196 5.76 -19.22 4.45
CA GLY A 196 4.69 -19.92 3.73
C GLY A 196 3.50 -19.06 3.30
N ASN A 197 3.57 -17.74 3.47
CA ASN A 197 2.47 -16.81 3.20
C ASN A 197 2.86 -15.77 2.15
N LEU A 198 1.86 -15.33 1.37
CA LEU A 198 1.98 -14.22 0.43
C LEU A 198 1.41 -12.95 1.07
N TYR A 199 2.12 -11.83 0.92
CA TYR A 199 1.71 -10.55 1.46
C TYR A 199 1.74 -9.46 0.38
N ALA A 200 0.72 -8.61 0.37
CA ALA A 200 0.71 -7.33 -0.35
C ALA A 200 1.15 -6.20 0.59
N LEU A 201 2.08 -5.37 0.13
CA LEU A 201 2.77 -4.40 0.99
C LEU A 201 2.66 -2.97 0.47
N CYS A 202 2.79 -2.01 1.39
CA CYS A 202 2.88 -0.57 1.16
C CYS A 202 3.52 0.07 2.39
N GLU A 203 4.44 1.03 2.22
CA GLU A 203 5.26 1.58 3.32
C GLU A 203 4.43 2.30 4.40
N SER A 204 3.21 2.72 4.06
CA SER A 204 2.33 3.46 4.97
C SER A 204 1.56 2.58 5.94
N ASP A 205 1.63 1.26 5.82
CA ASP A 205 0.78 0.33 6.59
C ASP A 205 1.45 -1.02 6.85
N LEU A 206 0.75 -1.89 7.58
CA LEU A 206 1.09 -3.29 7.73
C LEU A 206 0.75 -4.09 6.45
N PRO A 207 1.44 -5.20 6.22
CA PRO A 207 1.15 -6.06 5.09
C PRO A 207 -0.24 -6.70 5.21
N TYR A 208 -0.86 -6.93 4.06
CA TYR A 208 -2.09 -7.70 3.93
C TYR A 208 -1.77 -9.10 3.43
N GLN A 209 -2.17 -10.11 4.19
CA GLN A 209 -1.99 -11.51 3.80
C GLN A 209 -2.96 -11.87 2.68
N ILE A 210 -2.44 -12.52 1.66
CA ILE A 210 -3.13 -12.91 0.44
C ILE A 210 -3.09 -14.43 0.33
N HIS A 211 -4.22 -15.02 -0.02
CA HIS A 211 -4.34 -16.42 -0.37
C HIS A 211 -4.67 -16.54 -1.86
N LEU A 212 -3.85 -17.30 -2.59
CA LEU A 212 -4.16 -17.70 -3.96
C LEU A 212 -4.91 -19.04 -3.89
N ALA A 213 -6.18 -19.03 -4.25
CA ALA A 213 -7.04 -20.20 -4.26
C ALA A 213 -6.67 -21.17 -5.39
N GLU A 214 -7.08 -22.43 -5.27
CA GLU A 214 -6.77 -23.49 -6.24
C GLU A 214 -7.34 -23.21 -7.64
N ASP A 215 -8.48 -22.52 -7.72
CA ASP A 215 -9.12 -22.10 -8.97
C ASP A 215 -8.44 -20.87 -9.61
N GLY A 216 -7.47 -20.26 -8.94
CA GLY A 216 -6.77 -19.06 -9.36
C GLY A 216 -7.34 -17.76 -8.78
N ASP A 217 -8.35 -17.80 -7.90
CA ASP A 217 -8.86 -16.58 -7.26
C ASP A 217 -7.86 -16.03 -6.23
N ILE A 218 -7.94 -14.72 -5.97
CA ILE A 218 -7.08 -13.99 -5.05
C ILE A 218 -7.93 -13.50 -3.87
N ILE A 219 -7.68 -14.04 -2.69
CA ILE A 219 -8.45 -13.76 -1.48
C ILE A 219 -7.58 -12.95 -0.51
N THR A 220 -8.07 -11.78 -0.10
CA THR A 220 -7.43 -11.02 0.99
C THR A 220 -7.86 -11.61 2.34
N LEU A 221 -6.92 -12.20 3.08
CA LEU A 221 -7.21 -12.78 4.40
C LEU A 221 -7.29 -11.72 5.49
N GLY A 222 -6.43 -10.70 5.44
CA GLY A 222 -6.47 -9.60 6.39
C GLY A 222 -5.12 -8.91 6.60
N ARG A 223 -5.16 -7.86 7.43
CA ARG A 223 -3.98 -7.07 7.83
C ARG A 223 -3.19 -7.82 8.91
N CYS A 224 -1.88 -8.00 8.71
CA CYS A 224 -1.04 -8.83 9.58
C CYS A 224 -0.03 -7.98 10.37
N ASP A 225 0.02 -8.14 11.69
CA ASP A 225 0.93 -7.42 12.57
C ASP A 225 2.06 -8.27 13.18
N PHE A 226 2.13 -9.55 12.82
CA PHE A 226 3.14 -10.52 13.29
C PHE A 226 3.23 -10.62 14.83
N GLY A 227 2.10 -10.45 15.52
CA GLY A 227 2.05 -10.45 16.98
C GLY A 227 2.60 -9.18 17.63
N GLY A 228 2.88 -8.14 16.82
CA GLY A 228 3.30 -6.83 17.29
C GLY A 228 2.15 -6.08 17.97
N GLY A 229 2.31 -5.76 19.26
CA GLY A 229 1.32 -5.05 20.08
C GLY A 229 0.82 -3.70 19.51
N ARG A 230 -0.19 -3.10 20.17
CA ARG A 230 -0.97 -1.92 19.70
C ARG A 230 -0.13 -0.65 19.46
N GLY A 231 -0.48 0.17 18.46
CA GLY A 231 0.07 1.54 18.28
C GLY A 231 -0.01 2.11 16.85
N MET A 232 0.06 3.45 16.74
CA MET A 232 -0.01 4.21 15.46
C MET A 232 1.21 4.03 14.53
N THR A 233 2.28 3.41 15.00
CA THR A 233 3.54 3.19 14.25
C THR A 233 3.61 1.80 13.61
N LYS A 234 2.47 1.09 13.51
CA LYS A 234 2.33 -0.20 12.84
C LYS A 234 2.43 -0.04 11.33
N ARG A 235 3.65 -0.23 10.80
CA ARG A 235 3.94 -0.22 9.37
C ARG A 235 5.18 -1.07 9.10
N MET A 236 5.37 -1.44 7.84
CA MET A 236 6.49 -2.24 7.38
C MET A 236 6.90 -1.76 5.99
N THR A 237 8.19 -1.85 5.67
CA THR A 237 8.71 -1.63 4.32
C THR A 237 7.98 -2.50 3.29
N ALA A 238 7.82 -1.98 2.08
CA ALA A 238 7.37 -2.78 0.95
C ALA A 238 8.45 -3.77 0.45
N HIS A 239 9.72 -3.62 0.87
CA HIS A 239 10.81 -4.47 0.39
C HIS A 239 11.48 -5.24 1.54
N PRO A 240 10.76 -6.15 2.21
CA PRO A 240 11.39 -7.03 3.19
C PRO A 240 12.31 -8.02 2.48
N HIS A 241 13.39 -8.41 3.16
CA HIS A 241 14.34 -9.40 2.65
C HIS A 241 14.36 -10.62 3.56
N SER A 242 14.04 -11.77 2.98
CA SER A 242 14.08 -13.06 3.69
C SER A 242 15.46 -13.71 3.54
N ASP A 243 16.00 -14.20 4.66
CA ASP A 243 17.11 -15.13 4.65
C ASP A 243 16.59 -16.53 4.32
N GLN A 244 17.15 -17.14 3.28
CA GLN A 244 16.76 -18.47 2.84
C GLN A 244 17.30 -19.57 3.77
N ASP A 245 18.40 -19.32 4.47
CA ASP A 245 19.03 -20.31 5.35
C ASP A 245 18.31 -20.38 6.70
N SER A 246 18.03 -19.24 7.34
CA SER A 246 17.37 -19.19 8.65
C SER A 246 15.84 -19.09 8.58
N GLY A 247 15.28 -18.66 7.44
CA GLY A 247 13.86 -18.33 7.33
C GLY A 247 13.47 -17.03 8.03
N GLU A 248 14.42 -16.28 8.59
CA GLU A 248 14.18 -14.96 9.17
C GLU A 248 13.91 -13.92 8.08
N VAL A 249 13.05 -12.95 8.37
CA VAL A 249 12.75 -11.82 7.49
C VAL A 249 13.23 -10.54 8.13
N PHE A 250 14.02 -9.78 7.38
CA PHE A 250 14.48 -8.45 7.76
C PHE A 250 13.53 -7.43 7.17
N ALA A 251 13.10 -6.49 8.00
CA ALA A 251 12.24 -5.40 7.58
C ALA A 251 12.57 -4.13 8.37
N PHE A 252 12.03 -3.01 7.92
CA PHE A 252 12.10 -1.75 8.65
C PHE A 252 10.76 -1.03 8.66
N LYS A 253 10.66 -0.02 9.50
CA LYS A 253 9.60 1.00 9.48
C LYS A 253 10.23 2.39 9.46
N CYS A 254 9.62 3.30 8.69
CA CYS A 254 10.00 4.71 8.64
C CYS A 254 8.92 5.58 9.29
N ASN A 255 9.31 6.50 10.17
CA ASN A 255 8.39 7.43 10.84
C ASN A 255 8.69 8.88 10.48
N VAL A 256 7.64 9.69 10.39
CA VAL A 256 7.72 11.14 10.13
C VAL A 256 8.46 11.88 11.24
N PHE A 257 8.36 11.38 12.46
CA PHE A 257 9.05 11.91 13.63
C PHE A 257 10.02 10.86 14.16
N ALA A 258 11.08 11.31 14.85
CA ALA A 258 12.06 10.43 15.44
C ALA A 258 11.39 9.38 16.38
N PRO A 259 11.83 8.11 16.37
CA PRO A 259 12.90 7.56 15.52
C PRO A 259 12.48 7.39 14.06
N PHE A 260 13.31 7.90 13.13
CA PHE A 260 12.96 7.97 11.71
C PHE A 260 13.08 6.64 10.97
N LEU A 261 14.03 5.78 11.36
CA LEU A 261 14.25 4.46 10.78
C LEU A 261 14.47 3.45 11.90
N THR A 262 13.70 2.36 11.85
CA THR A 262 13.81 1.25 12.80
C THR A 262 13.74 -0.07 12.05
N PHE A 263 14.79 -0.87 12.16
CA PHE A 263 14.81 -2.25 11.67
C PHE A 263 14.19 -3.20 12.69
N PHE A 264 13.65 -4.31 12.22
CA PHE A 264 13.21 -5.42 13.05
C PHE A 264 13.27 -6.72 12.22
N LYS A 265 13.30 -7.84 12.93
CA LYS A 265 13.25 -9.17 12.33
C LYS A 265 11.89 -9.82 12.57
N ILE A 266 11.48 -10.69 11.67
CA ILE A 266 10.39 -11.66 11.86
C ILE A 266 11.04 -13.03 11.82
N ASP A 267 10.85 -13.84 12.85
CA ASP A 267 11.40 -15.20 12.89
C ASP A 267 10.66 -16.14 11.93
N SER A 268 11.15 -17.38 11.79
CA SER A 268 10.56 -18.39 10.92
C SER A 268 9.12 -18.80 11.32
N GLU A 269 8.71 -18.51 12.57
CA GLU A 269 7.37 -18.78 13.08
C GLU A 269 6.40 -17.62 12.81
N GLY A 270 6.89 -16.51 12.27
CA GLY A 270 6.07 -15.34 11.93
C GLY A 270 5.90 -14.37 13.10
N LYS A 271 6.75 -14.46 14.12
CA LYS A 271 6.73 -13.56 15.27
C LYS A 271 7.78 -12.46 15.10
N ARG A 272 7.33 -11.23 15.34
CA ARG A 272 8.20 -10.06 15.28
C ARG A 272 9.14 -9.98 16.50
N GLY A 273 10.42 -9.78 16.23
CA GLY A 273 11.48 -9.51 17.21
C GLY A 273 11.53 -8.04 17.66
N SER A 274 12.59 -7.70 18.40
CA SER A 274 12.81 -6.34 18.92
C SER A 274 13.19 -5.33 17.83
N ASP A 275 12.87 -4.07 18.10
CA ASP A 275 13.23 -2.94 17.26
C ASP A 275 14.70 -2.53 17.44
N LEU A 276 15.42 -2.36 16.33
CA LEU A 276 16.75 -1.75 16.24
C LEU A 276 16.60 -0.36 15.61
N THR A 277 16.75 0.67 16.44
CA THR A 277 16.60 2.06 15.99
C THR A 277 17.89 2.62 15.44
N ILE A 278 17.85 3.24 14.26
CA ILE A 278 18.97 3.96 13.68
C ILE A 278 18.95 5.42 14.17
N SER A 279 19.57 5.65 15.32
CA SER A 279 19.63 6.96 15.99
C SER A 279 20.51 7.98 15.24
N SER A 280 21.42 7.49 14.39
CA SER A 280 22.32 8.27 13.55
C SER A 280 21.65 8.95 12.34
N MET A 281 20.39 8.60 12.01
CA MET A 281 19.56 9.36 11.06
C MET A 281 18.86 10.50 11.79
N LYS A 282 19.08 11.74 11.34
CA LYS A 282 18.57 12.95 12.01
C LYS A 282 17.34 13.58 11.34
N ARG A 283 16.96 13.05 10.18
CA ARG A 283 15.82 13.49 9.37
C ARG A 283 15.17 12.27 8.72
N MET A 284 13.92 12.41 8.30
CA MET A 284 13.24 11.36 7.56
C MET A 284 13.65 11.39 6.08
N ALA A 285 14.72 10.66 5.75
CA ALA A 285 15.01 10.35 4.36
C ALA A 285 13.98 9.38 3.79
N CYS A 286 13.71 9.46 2.48
CA CYS A 286 12.89 8.52 1.75
C CYS A 286 13.65 7.20 1.58
N VAL A 287 13.63 6.36 2.62
CA VAL A 287 14.16 5.00 2.58
C VAL A 287 13.07 4.08 2.04
N HIS A 288 13.15 3.79 0.74
CA HIS A 288 12.21 2.90 0.03
C HIS A 288 12.61 1.43 0.19
N ASP A 289 13.89 1.13 -0.07
CA ASP A 289 14.43 -0.22 -0.08
C ASP A 289 15.75 -0.29 0.73
N PHE A 290 16.18 -1.51 1.06
CA PHE A 290 17.46 -1.80 1.69
C PHE A 290 18.08 -3.07 1.09
N GLY A 291 19.39 -3.21 1.18
CA GLY A 291 20.09 -4.44 0.79
C GLY A 291 20.36 -5.34 2.00
N LEU A 292 20.18 -6.65 1.82
CA LEU A 292 20.59 -7.67 2.79
C LEU A 292 21.70 -8.56 2.21
N THR A 293 22.80 -8.69 2.93
CA THR A 293 23.89 -9.64 2.61
C THR A 293 24.02 -10.66 3.73
N LYS A 294 24.87 -11.68 3.55
CA LYS A 294 25.17 -12.66 4.62
C LYS A 294 25.68 -12.03 5.92
N ARG A 295 26.26 -10.82 5.87
CA ARG A 295 26.91 -10.19 7.04
C ARG A 295 26.43 -8.79 7.38
N PHE A 296 25.75 -8.11 6.46
CA PHE A 296 25.42 -6.69 6.58
C PHE A 296 24.04 -6.37 6.04
N ILE A 297 23.39 -5.43 6.71
CA ILE A 297 22.27 -4.63 6.21
C ILE A 297 22.86 -3.37 5.58
N VAL A 298 22.44 -3.05 4.37
CA VAL A 298 22.87 -1.87 3.61
C VAL A 298 21.65 -0.99 3.37
N PHE A 299 21.70 0.27 3.79
CA PHE A 299 20.57 1.19 3.68
C PHE A 299 21.05 2.59 3.37
N GLN A 300 20.13 3.50 3.08
CA GLN A 300 20.48 4.80 2.54
C GLN A 300 19.97 5.95 3.39
N ASP A 301 20.69 7.06 3.34
CA ASP A 301 20.28 8.35 3.87
C ASP A 301 20.42 9.37 2.74
N VAL A 302 19.36 9.50 1.94
CA VAL A 302 19.32 10.22 0.65
C VAL A 302 18.92 11.69 0.80
N GLN A 303 19.03 12.46 -0.28
CA GLN A 303 18.66 13.89 -0.32
C GLN A 303 17.15 14.11 -0.40
N ILE A 304 16.40 13.09 -0.83
CA ILE A 304 14.95 13.12 -0.86
C ILE A 304 14.45 12.85 0.55
N GLU A 305 13.94 13.87 1.22
CA GLU A 305 13.39 13.80 2.57
C GLU A 305 11.91 14.14 2.55
N MET A 306 11.22 13.76 3.61
CA MET A 306 9.84 14.16 3.79
C MET A 306 9.75 15.19 4.92
N ASP A 307 9.37 16.40 4.54
CA ASP A 307 9.29 17.60 5.37
C ASP A 307 7.81 18.02 5.54
N PRO A 308 7.21 17.73 6.72
CA PRO A 308 5.83 18.11 7.00
C PRO A 308 5.57 19.62 6.96
N ALA A 309 6.61 20.46 7.12
CA ALA A 309 6.46 21.90 7.09
C ALA A 309 6.08 22.42 5.69
N GLU A 310 6.35 21.67 4.62
CA GLU A 310 5.91 22.03 3.27
C GLU A 310 4.39 21.81 3.08
N MET A 311 3.78 20.87 3.80
CA MET A 311 2.33 20.66 3.76
C MET A 311 1.58 21.89 4.26
N VAL A 312 2.08 22.54 5.31
CA VAL A 312 1.53 23.81 5.85
C VAL A 312 1.62 24.93 4.80
N ARG A 313 2.60 24.85 3.89
CA ARG A 313 2.76 25.80 2.77
C ARG A 313 1.97 25.39 1.52
N GLY A 314 1.18 24.31 1.58
CA GLY A 314 0.41 23.79 0.45
C GLY A 314 1.26 23.20 -0.67
N ARG A 315 2.45 22.69 -0.34
CA ARG A 315 3.40 22.05 -1.25
C ARG A 315 3.60 20.58 -0.86
N THR A 316 4.11 19.79 -1.81
CA THR A 316 4.47 18.39 -1.55
C THR A 316 5.43 18.27 -0.36
N PRO A 317 5.18 17.33 0.57
CA PRO A 317 6.10 17.08 1.67
C PRO A 317 7.39 16.40 1.20
N LEU A 318 7.44 15.85 -0.01
CA LEU A 318 8.63 15.18 -0.55
C LEU A 318 9.58 16.23 -1.16
N VAL A 319 10.67 16.54 -0.45
CA VAL A 319 11.61 17.61 -0.79
C VAL A 319 12.99 17.04 -1.08
N CYS A 320 13.65 17.55 -2.13
CA CYS A 320 15.05 17.26 -2.40
C CYS A 320 15.96 18.34 -1.79
N HIS A 321 16.63 18.01 -0.68
CA HIS A 321 17.62 18.87 -0.02
C HIS A 321 18.98 18.73 -0.70
N ARG A 322 19.22 19.58 -1.72
CA ARG A 322 20.43 19.53 -2.55
C ARG A 322 21.72 19.80 -1.79
N ASP A 323 21.63 20.45 -0.64
CA ASP A 323 22.73 20.75 0.29
C ASP A 323 23.17 19.55 1.13
N LYS A 324 22.31 18.53 1.28
CA LYS A 324 22.66 17.29 1.98
C LYS A 324 23.56 16.44 1.10
N VAL A 325 24.65 15.92 1.67
CA VAL A 325 25.46 14.86 1.03
C VAL A 325 24.80 13.51 1.33
N PRO A 326 24.27 12.79 0.31
CA PRO A 326 23.69 11.49 0.55
C PRO A 326 24.77 10.48 0.93
N ARG A 327 24.39 9.48 1.73
CA ARG A 327 25.31 8.47 2.25
C ARG A 327 24.65 7.09 2.34
N VAL A 328 25.47 6.06 2.30
CA VAL A 328 25.07 4.66 2.46
C VAL A 328 25.55 4.17 3.82
N GLY A 329 24.63 3.59 4.60
CA GLY A 329 24.91 2.95 5.89
C GLY A 329 25.13 1.45 5.70
N ILE A 330 26.20 0.93 6.30
CA ILE A 330 26.50 -0.49 6.37
C ILE A 330 26.47 -0.90 7.84
N LEU A 331 25.52 -1.76 8.21
CA LEU A 331 25.31 -2.24 9.58
C LEU A 331 25.56 -3.74 9.65
N PRO A 332 26.35 -4.25 10.61
CA PRO A 332 26.43 -5.68 10.87
C PRO A 332 25.04 -6.29 11.06
N ARG A 333 24.75 -7.38 10.35
CA ARG A 333 23.43 -8.02 10.30
C ARG A 333 22.86 -8.38 11.67
N GLU A 334 23.74 -8.77 12.59
CA GLU A 334 23.42 -9.21 13.95
C GLU A 334 23.68 -8.13 15.00
N ALA A 335 23.74 -6.86 14.59
CA ALA A 335 23.91 -5.76 15.53
C ALA A 335 22.72 -5.67 16.50
N ALA A 336 23.00 -5.31 17.76
CA ALA A 336 21.98 -5.03 18.77
C ALA A 336 21.53 -3.56 18.79
N ASP A 337 22.38 -2.67 18.27
CA ASP A 337 22.18 -1.22 18.22
C ASP A 337 22.82 -0.63 16.94
N ASP A 338 22.72 0.69 16.76
CA ASP A 338 23.28 1.39 15.60
C ASP A 338 24.73 1.88 15.78
N GLY A 339 25.41 1.51 16.87
CA GLY A 339 26.80 1.88 17.13
C GLY A 339 27.80 1.28 16.13
N GLY A 340 27.42 0.18 15.47
CA GLY A 340 28.22 -0.48 14.44
C GLY A 340 28.01 0.03 13.01
N VAL A 341 27.18 1.06 12.80
CA VAL A 341 26.92 1.57 11.44
C VAL A 341 28.15 2.30 10.89
N VAL A 342 28.64 1.85 9.74
CA VAL A 342 29.63 2.58 8.94
C VAL A 342 28.90 3.38 7.87
N TRP A 343 29.05 4.71 7.92
CA TRP A 343 28.49 5.62 6.92
C TRP A 343 29.53 5.94 5.85
N ILE A 344 29.16 5.72 4.59
CA ILE A 344 29.98 6.05 3.41
C ILE A 344 29.27 7.17 2.65
N GLU A 345 29.91 8.33 2.52
CA GLU A 345 29.37 9.42 1.71
C GLU A 345 29.38 9.04 0.22
N THR A 346 28.27 9.32 -0.45
CA THR A 346 28.05 8.97 -1.87
C THR A 346 27.47 10.16 -2.61
N PRO A 347 28.23 11.25 -2.85
CA PRO A 347 27.70 12.47 -3.46
C PRO A 347 26.94 12.21 -4.77
N GLY A 348 25.73 12.77 -4.88
CA GLY A 348 24.89 12.64 -6.07
C GLY A 348 24.07 11.34 -6.18
N LEU A 349 24.18 10.42 -5.22
CA LEU A 349 23.44 9.16 -5.23
C LEU A 349 22.11 9.26 -4.48
N ASN A 350 20.98 9.01 -5.16
CA ASN A 350 19.66 8.82 -4.55
C ASN A 350 19.08 7.50 -5.08
N LEU A 351 19.12 6.42 -4.28
CA LEU A 351 18.59 5.12 -4.71
C LEU A 351 17.08 5.04 -4.38
N PHE A 352 16.38 4.22 -5.15
CA PHE A 352 15.03 3.78 -4.80
C PHE A 352 15.04 2.28 -4.52
N HIS A 353 15.54 1.47 -5.46
CA HIS A 353 15.66 0.03 -5.30
C HIS A 353 17.12 -0.41 -5.19
N ILE A 354 17.36 -1.44 -4.39
CA ILE A 354 18.68 -2.03 -4.16
C ILE A 354 18.63 -3.50 -4.53
N THR A 355 19.40 -3.89 -5.55
CA THR A 355 19.60 -5.30 -5.87
C THR A 355 20.88 -5.79 -5.22
N VAL A 356 20.78 -6.75 -4.32
CA VAL A 356 21.94 -7.49 -3.82
C VAL A 356 22.00 -8.83 -4.53
N ARG A 357 23.15 -9.13 -5.15
CA ARG A 357 23.38 -10.45 -5.74
C ARG A 357 23.41 -11.48 -4.61
N LYS A 358 22.46 -12.43 -4.63
CA LYS A 358 22.54 -13.63 -3.79
C LYS A 358 23.84 -14.36 -4.17
N ALA A 359 24.74 -14.48 -3.19
CA ALA A 359 26.08 -15.06 -3.37
C ALA A 359 26.01 -16.58 -3.51
#